data_AF-A0A968RRE6-F1
#
_entry.id   AF-A0A968RRE6-F1
#
_cell.length_a   1.000
_cell.length_b   1.000
_cell.length_c   1.000
_cell.angle_alpha   90.00
_cell.angle_beta   90.00
_cell.angle_gamma   90.00
#
_symmetry.space_group_name_H-M   'P 1'
#
loop_
_entity.id
_entity.type
_entity.pdbx_description
1 polymer ?
#
loop_
_entity_poly.entity_id
_entity_poly.type
_entity_poly.pdbx_seq_one_letter_code
_entity_poly.pdbx_strand_id
1 'polypeptide(L)' 'KANLTETVRHYQDFLPIFFPLIHPSPLNQIWLKKNAWYEQEVVPVLQQKVKHILDG' A
#
# COMPACT_ATOMS: atom_id res chain seq x y z
N LYS A 1 -8.24 2.37 18.00
CA LYS A 1 -7.22 1.47 17.42
C LYS A 1 -7.39 1.55 15.90
N ALA A 2 -6.39 2.00 15.14
CA ALA A 2 -6.50 2.01 13.68
C ALA A 2 -6.62 0.57 13.16
N ASN A 3 -7.52 0.35 12.20
CA ASN A 3 -7.67 -0.96 11.56
C ASN A 3 -6.72 -1.05 10.35
N LEU A 4 -6.52 -2.26 9.83
CA LEU A 4 -5.64 -2.53 8.70
C LEU A 4 -5.91 -1.61 7.49
N THR A 5 -7.19 -1.40 7.16
CA THR A 5 -7.58 -0.56 6.03
C THR A 5 -7.12 0.88 6.23
N GLU A 6 -7.34 1.43 7.42
CA GLU A 6 -6.94 2.80 7.76
C GLU A 6 -5.41 2.96 7.73
N THR A 7 -4.68 1.99 8.29
CA THR A 7 -3.21 1.99 8.27
C THR A 7 -2.67 2.01 6.84
N VAL A 8 -3.25 1.22 5.94
CA VAL A 8 -2.84 1.19 4.53
C VAL A 8 -3.31 2.44 3.79
N ARG A 9 -4.49 3.00 4.13
CA ARG A 9 -5.01 4.22 3.50
C ARG A 9 -4.11 5.42 3.82
N HIS A 10 -3.64 5.51 5.06
CA HIS A 10 -2.74 6.58 5.52
C HIS A 10 -1.26 6.17 5.47
N TYR A 11 -0.87 5.38 4.45
CA TYR A 11 0.52 4.94 4.29
C TYR A 11 1.54 6.10 4.28
N GLN A 12 1.11 7.30 3.89
CA GLN A 12 1.95 8.50 3.81
C GLN A 12 2.52 8.92 5.18
N ASP A 13 1.77 8.70 6.27
CA ASP A 13 2.18 9.05 7.64
C ASP A 13 3.35 8.21 8.15
N PHE A 14 3.61 7.07 7.50
CA PHE A 14 4.67 6.12 7.86
C PHE A 14 5.95 6.30 7.03
N LEU A 15 5.86 7.08 5.96
CA LEU A 15 7.00 7.37 5.10
C LEU A 15 7.98 8.35 5.77
N PRO A 16 9.27 8.31 5.40
CA PRO A 16 9.89 7.40 4.44
C PRO A 16 10.31 6.04 5.04
N ILE A 17 10.19 5.88 6.36
CA ILE A 17 10.78 4.76 7.09
C ILE A 17 10.04 3.44 6.81
N PHE A 18 8.71 3.48 6.75
CA PHE A 18 7.88 2.31 6.51
C PHE A 18 6.83 2.59 5.42
N PHE A 19 6.54 1.57 4.62
CA PHE A 19 5.44 1.58 3.66
C PHE A 19 4.49 0.42 4.00
N PRO A 20 3.38 0.64 4.71
CA PRO A 20 2.43 -0.42 5.05
C PRO A 20 1.67 -0.90 3.81
N LEU A 21 1.58 -2.23 3.64
CA LEU A 21 0.93 -2.88 2.51
C LEU A 21 0.02 -4.02 2.98
N ILE A 22 -0.98 -4.36 2.17
CA ILE A 22 -1.74 -5.61 2.33
C ILE A 22 -0.94 -6.77 1.73
N HIS A 23 -0.98 -7.95 2.36
CA HIS A 23 -0.32 -9.14 1.83
C HIS A 23 -1.00 -9.59 0.51
N PRO A 24 -0.26 -9.99 -0.54
CA PRO A 24 -0.83 -10.46 -1.80
C PRO A 24 -1.37 -11.91 -1.74
N SER A 25 -1.90 -12.33 -0.59
CA SER A 25 -2.47 -13.68 -0.42
C SER A 25 -3.85 -13.76 -1.09
N PRO A 26 -4.25 -14.90 -1.66
CA PRO A 26 -5.61 -15.13 -2.14
C PRO A 26 -6.69 -14.80 -1.09
N LEU A 27 -6.35 -14.94 0.20
CA LEU A 27 -7.23 -14.60 1.32
C LEU A 27 -7.65 -13.11 1.35
N ASN A 28 -6.86 -12.23 0.74
CA ASN A 28 -7.12 -10.78 0.71
C ASN A 28 -7.88 -10.32 -0.54
N GLN A 29 -8.31 -11.23 -1.43
CA GLN A 29 -9.04 -10.84 -2.66
C GLN A 29 -10.33 -10.06 -2.37
N ILE A 30 -11.07 -10.43 -1.32
CA ILE A 30 -12.29 -9.70 -0.94
C ILE A 30 -11.95 -8.28 -0.48
N TRP A 31 -10.85 -8.12 0.27
CA TRP A 31 -10.40 -6.81 0.72
C TRP A 31 -9.98 -5.94 -0.47
N LEU A 32 -9.20 -6.49 -1.42
CA LEU A 32 -8.77 -5.78 -2.62
C LEU A 32 -9.97 -5.32 -3.45
N LYS A 33 -10.97 -6.19 -3.66
CA LYS A 33 -12.22 -5.83 -4.37
C LYS A 33 -13.00 -4.71 -3.67
N LYS A 34 -13.03 -4.70 -2.34
CA LYS A 34 -13.71 -3.65 -1.55
C LYS A 34 -12.91 -2.34 -1.46
N ASN A 35 -11.60 -2.41 -1.66
CA ASN A 35 -10.67 -1.29 -1.52
C ASN A 35 -9.93 -1.07 -2.84
N ALA A 36 -10.67 -0.88 -3.93
CA ALA A 36 -10.12 -0.71 -5.28
C ALA A 36 -9.10 0.44 -5.39
N TRP A 37 -9.19 1.44 -4.50
CA TRP A 37 -8.22 2.52 -4.35
C TRP A 37 -6.81 2.03 -4.04
N TYR A 38 -6.63 0.84 -3.46
CA TYR A 38 -5.30 0.31 -3.15
C TYR A 38 -4.44 0.15 -4.41
N GLU A 39 -5.00 -0.49 -5.44
CA GLU A 39 -4.30 -0.70 -6.71
C GLU A 39 -4.13 0.59 -7.51
N GLN A 40 -5.06 1.54 -7.37
CA GLN A 40 -5.06 2.79 -8.13
C GLN A 40 -4.18 3.88 -7.51
N GLU A 41 -4.04 3.90 -6.18
CA GLU A 41 -3.42 5.01 -5.46
C GLU A 41 -2.17 4.60 -4.68
N VAL A 42 -2.13 3.38 -4.12
CA VAL A 42 -1.02 2.93 -3.27
C VAL A 42 0.07 2.24 -4.09
N VAL A 43 -0.33 1.30 -4.95
CA VAL A 43 0.62 0.51 -5.77
C VAL A 43 1.48 1.38 -6.69
N PRO A 44 0.95 2.40 -7.41
CA PRO A 44 1.78 3.25 -8.27
C PRO A 44 2.84 4.03 -7.49
N VAL A 45 2.49 4.52 -6.29
CA VAL A 45 3.43 5.25 -5.42
C VAL A 45 4.52 4.31 -4.89
N LEU A 46 4.16 3.07 -4.54
CA LEU A 46 5.13 2.04 -4.18
C LEU A 46 6.10 1.77 -5.34
N GLN A 47 5.58 1.55 -6.55
CA GLN A 47 6.40 1.31 -7.74
C GLN A 47 7.35 2.48 -8.04
N GLN A 48 6.86 3.72 -7.95
CA GLN A 48 7.67 4.92 -8.15
C GLN A 48 8.82 5.00 -7.14
N LYS A 49 8.55 4.73 -5.87
CA LYS A 49 9.59 4.75 -4.81
C LYS A 49 10.62 3.65 -5.00
N VAL A 50 10.17 2.42 -5.27
CA VAL A 50 11.08 1.30 -5.55
C VAL A 50 11.95 1.62 -6.76
N LYS A 51 11.37 2.14 -7.84
CA LYS A 51 12.12 2.56 -9.02
C LYS A 51 13.15 3.64 -8.68
N HIS A 52 12.76 4.68 -7.95
CA HIS A 52 13.68 5.75 -7.54
C HIS A 52 14.86 5.24 -6.70
N ILE A 53 14.63 4.23 -5.85
CA ILE A 53 15.68 3.61 -5.04
C ILE A 53 16.61 2.73 -5.88
N LEU A 54 16.08 2.05 -6.91
CA LEU A 54 16.87 1.17 -7.78
C LEU A 54 17.64 1.92 -8.87
N ASP A 55 17.11 3.05 -9.34
CA ASP A 55 17.71 3.88 -10.40
C ASP A 55 18.73 4.91 -9.84
N GLY A 56 18.82 5.05 -8.51
CA GLY A 56 19.78 5.90 -7.81
C GLY A 56 21.09 5.18 -7.48
#